data_AF-K7ZEW9-F1
#
_entry.id   AF-K7ZEW9-F1
#
_cell.length_a   1.000
_cell.length_b   1.000
_cell.length_c   1.000
_cell.angle_alpha   90.00
_cell.angle_beta   90.00
_cell.angle_gamma   90.00
#
_symmetry.space_group_name_H-M   'P 1'
#
loop_
_entity.id
_entity.type
_entity.pdbx_description
1 polymer ?
#
loop_
_entity_poly.entity_id
_entity_poly.type
_entity_poly.pdbx_seq_one_letter_code
_entity_poly.pdbx_strand_id
1 'polypeptide(L)'
;MKHLMAVIVLLAAPSAFAQYVVRNGGYVVSCLNQPTVALEMAEAKEEGLSVQYSPARSYQAKVSDLIARIRPVNSQKALKYTQWLKQWPQQIRWKSSFALEGPNDQGDLELGRGCRMKIAIVQTNETRFGVQQYEIDSLVWGSLDENQKAALVMHEFIYRDILEENPESNSFEVRFVNKALHDLDSQLRDRRKFTELMSRF
;
A
#
# COMPACT_ATOMS: atom_id res chain seq x y z
N MET A 1 2.50 -62.61 -31.51
CA MET A 1 3.22 -61.36 -31.19
C MET A 1 2.17 -60.29 -30.91
N LYS A 2 2.04 -59.87 -29.65
CA LYS A 2 1.04 -58.88 -29.22
C LYS A 2 1.65 -57.49 -29.36
N HIS A 3 1.14 -56.69 -30.30
CA HIS A 3 1.59 -55.30 -30.48
C HIS A 3 1.00 -54.45 -29.36
N LEU A 4 1.85 -54.06 -28.42
CA LEU A 4 1.56 -53.08 -27.39
C LEU A 4 1.68 -51.68 -28.03
N MET A 5 0.56 -51.08 -28.43
CA MET A 5 0.54 -49.67 -28.84
C MET A 5 0.67 -48.80 -27.59
N ALA A 6 1.85 -48.22 -27.39
CA ALA A 6 2.07 -47.17 -26.40
C ALA A 6 1.51 -45.85 -26.94
N VAL A 7 0.39 -45.40 -26.39
CA VAL A 7 -0.13 -44.04 -26.61
C VAL A 7 0.68 -43.11 -25.70
N ILE A 8 1.66 -42.42 -26.27
CA ILE A 8 2.36 -41.32 -25.60
C ILE A 8 1.48 -40.08 -25.78
N VAL A 9 0.64 -39.78 -24.79
CA VAL A 9 -0.01 -38.48 -24.67
C VAL A 9 1.05 -37.49 -24.20
N LEU A 10 1.64 -36.72 -25.14
CA LEU A 10 2.39 -35.52 -24.78
C LEU A 10 1.40 -34.53 -24.16
N LEU A 11 1.40 -34.45 -22.83
CA LEU A 11 0.81 -33.33 -22.10
C LEU A 11 1.63 -32.08 -22.45
N ALA A 12 1.17 -31.35 -23.47
CA ALA A 12 1.57 -29.97 -23.67
C ALA A 12 1.05 -29.18 -22.46
N ALA A 13 1.90 -29.03 -21.44
CA ALA A 13 1.63 -28.12 -20.35
C ALA A 13 1.53 -26.72 -20.96
N PRO A 14 0.38 -26.02 -20.86
CA PRO A 14 0.35 -24.62 -21.23
C PRO A 14 1.31 -23.91 -20.28
N SER A 15 2.36 -23.31 -20.83
CA SER A 15 3.15 -22.33 -20.13
C SER A 15 2.19 -21.21 -19.74
N ALA A 16 1.69 -21.26 -18.49
CA ALA A 16 0.98 -20.14 -17.92
C ALA A 16 1.99 -19.00 -17.84
N PHE A 17 1.96 -18.13 -18.85
CA PHE A 17 2.62 -16.84 -18.77
C PHE A 17 1.96 -16.13 -17.60
N ALA A 18 2.63 -16.12 -16.45
CA ALA A 18 2.25 -15.28 -15.33
C ALA A 18 2.28 -13.85 -15.86
N GLN A 19 1.11 -13.29 -16.14
CA GLN A 19 0.98 -11.90 -16.53
C GLN A 19 1.63 -11.05 -15.44
N TYR A 20 2.47 -10.11 -15.88
CA TYR A 20 3.00 -9.06 -15.01
C TYR A 20 1.82 -8.21 -14.53
N VAL A 21 1.26 -8.55 -13.39
CA VAL A 21 0.18 -7.78 -12.77
C VAL A 21 0.84 -6.73 -11.89
N VAL A 22 0.69 -5.48 -12.32
CA VAL A 22 1.00 -4.29 -11.54
C VAL A 22 -0.23 -3.96 -10.72
N ARG A 23 -0.07 -3.87 -9.40
CA ARG A 23 -1.12 -3.37 -8.51
C ARG A 23 -0.72 -1.98 -8.07
N ASN A 24 -1.68 -1.08 -8.00
CA ASN A 24 -1.32 0.29 -7.69
C ASN A 24 -0.84 0.40 -6.24
N GLY A 25 0.02 1.37 -5.99
CA GLY A 25 0.45 1.71 -4.64
C GLY A 25 0.19 3.18 -4.39
N GLY A 26 0.51 3.61 -3.18
CA GLY A 26 0.10 4.85 -2.59
C GLY A 26 0.25 6.05 -3.52
N TYR A 27 -0.85 6.80 -3.64
CA TYR A 27 -0.92 8.03 -4.40
C TYR A 27 -0.54 9.22 -3.55
N VAL A 28 -0.10 10.26 -4.25
CA VAL A 28 0.09 11.59 -3.66
C VAL A 28 -0.69 12.62 -4.44
N VAL A 29 -1.07 13.68 -3.74
CA VAL A 29 -1.60 14.91 -4.32
C VAL A 29 -0.48 15.95 -4.32
N SER A 30 -0.19 16.45 -5.51
CA SER A 30 0.82 17.49 -5.72
C SER A 30 0.14 18.73 -6.30
N CYS A 31 0.11 19.82 -5.52
CA CYS A 31 -0.46 21.10 -5.93
C CYS A 31 0.64 22.16 -6.09
N LEU A 32 0.40 23.14 -6.96
CA LEU A 32 1.29 24.28 -7.12
C LEU A 32 1.48 25.01 -5.78
N ASN A 33 2.73 25.27 -5.41
CA ASN A 33 3.14 25.99 -4.19
C ASN A 33 2.65 25.38 -2.87
N GLN A 34 2.31 24.09 -2.85
CA GLN A 34 1.97 23.37 -1.63
C GLN A 34 2.86 22.13 -1.47
N PRO A 35 3.11 21.68 -0.23
CA PRO A 35 3.74 20.39 0.01
C PRO A 35 2.97 19.27 -0.69
N THR A 36 3.71 18.31 -1.26
CA THR A 36 3.10 17.09 -1.78
C THR A 36 2.69 16.21 -0.59
N VAL A 37 1.48 15.68 -0.61
CA VAL A 37 0.90 14.90 0.49
C VAL A 37 0.37 13.56 0.01
N ALA A 38 0.36 12.55 0.87
CA ALA A 38 -0.28 11.28 0.58
C ALA A 38 -1.79 11.49 0.36
N LEU A 39 -2.37 10.76 -0.59
CA LEU A 39 -3.78 10.93 -0.98
C LEU A 39 -4.71 10.78 0.22
N GLU A 40 -4.53 9.75 1.04
CA GLU A 40 -5.33 9.55 2.25
C GLU A 40 -5.20 10.70 3.26
N MET A 41 -4.07 11.40 3.30
CA MET A 41 -3.89 12.55 4.20
C MET A 41 -4.55 13.81 3.65
N ALA A 42 -4.59 13.95 2.32
CA ALA A 42 -5.39 14.99 1.67
C ALA A 42 -6.89 14.75 1.93
N GLU A 43 -7.37 13.53 1.72
CA GLU A 43 -8.76 13.14 2.01
C GLU A 43 -9.10 13.38 3.50
N ALA A 44 -8.24 12.97 4.43
CA ALA A 44 -8.45 13.18 5.86
C ALA A 44 -8.64 14.66 6.20
N LYS A 45 -7.86 15.55 5.58
CA LYS A 45 -7.97 16.99 5.77
C LYS A 45 -9.30 17.54 5.26
N GLU A 46 -9.72 17.14 4.06
CA GLU A 46 -11.01 17.54 3.48
C GLU A 46 -12.21 17.02 4.30
N GLU A 47 -12.08 15.82 4.88
CA GLU A 47 -13.05 15.23 5.79
C GLU A 47 -13.04 15.85 7.21
N GLY A 48 -12.12 16.78 7.49
CA GLY A 48 -11.98 17.43 8.80
C GLY A 48 -11.45 16.51 9.90
N LEU A 49 -10.77 15.42 9.55
CA LEU A 49 -10.16 14.49 10.50
C LEU A 49 -8.93 15.11 11.17
N SER A 50 -8.78 14.85 12.47
CA SER A 50 -7.64 15.32 13.25
C SER A 50 -6.49 14.34 13.12
N VAL A 51 -5.60 14.59 12.16
CA VAL A 51 -4.42 13.75 11.93
C VAL A 51 -3.36 14.00 13.02
N GLN A 52 -3.07 12.97 13.80
CA GLN A 52 -2.05 12.96 14.84
C GLN A 52 -0.83 12.14 14.38
N TYR A 53 0.12 12.83 13.76
CA TYR A 53 1.40 12.24 13.37
C TYR A 53 2.25 11.87 14.58
N SER A 54 3.04 10.79 14.42
CA SER A 54 4.05 10.44 15.42
C SER A 54 5.11 11.54 15.57
N PRO A 55 5.59 11.82 16.79
CA PRO A 55 6.68 12.78 17.04
C PRO A 55 8.06 12.25 16.61
N ALA A 56 8.16 10.97 16.21
CA ALA A 56 9.41 10.39 15.77
C ALA A 56 9.98 11.11 14.54
N ARG A 57 11.31 11.07 14.36
CA ARG A 57 11.99 11.84 13.31
C ARG A 57 11.98 11.19 11.93
N SER A 58 12.17 9.88 11.86
CA SER A 58 12.22 9.16 10.58
C SER A 58 10.88 8.49 10.25
N TYR A 59 10.59 8.33 8.96
CA TYR A 59 9.38 7.67 8.51
C TYR A 59 9.28 6.23 9.04
N GLN A 60 10.39 5.49 9.15
CA GLN A 60 10.36 4.12 9.69
C GLN A 60 9.92 4.10 11.15
N ALA A 61 10.42 5.04 11.96
CA ALA A 61 10.02 5.14 13.37
C ALA A 61 8.55 5.56 13.49
N LYS A 62 8.08 6.47 12.63
CA LYS A 62 6.66 6.85 12.56
C LYS A 62 5.76 5.66 12.16
N VAL A 63 6.18 4.85 11.19
CA VAL A 63 5.46 3.61 10.81
C VAL A 63 5.44 2.63 11.99
N SER A 64 6.54 2.49 12.73
CA SER A 64 6.57 1.66 13.94
C SER A 64 5.54 2.13 14.98
N ASP A 65 5.38 3.43 15.17
CA ASP A 65 4.37 3.98 16.09
C ASP A 65 2.93 3.73 15.58
N LEU A 66 2.68 3.85 14.28
CA LEU A 66 1.38 3.50 13.67
C LEU A 66 1.07 2.00 13.85
N ILE A 67 2.05 1.12 13.64
CA ILE A 67 1.92 -0.32 13.90
C ILE A 67 1.63 -0.59 15.37
N ALA A 68 2.21 0.18 16.29
CA ALA A 68 1.92 0.04 17.72
C ALA A 68 0.46 0.38 18.07
N ARG A 69 -0.19 1.30 17.32
CA ARG A 69 -1.63 1.61 17.47
C ARG A 69 -2.53 0.43 17.04
N ILE A 70 -2.06 -0.44 16.14
CA ILE A 70 -2.80 -1.63 15.69
C ILE A 70 -2.80 -2.72 16.76
N ARG A 71 -1.70 -2.87 17.51
CA ARG A 71 -1.44 -4.01 18.41
C ARG A 71 -2.57 -4.31 19.41
N PRO A 72 -3.24 -3.32 20.05
CA PRO A 72 -4.34 -3.58 20.99
C PRO A 72 -5.59 -4.17 20.32
N VAL A 73 -5.72 -4.02 19.01
CA VAL A 73 -6.89 -4.46 18.24
C VAL A 73 -6.59 -5.75 17.47
N ASN A 74 -5.43 -5.83 16.82
CA ASN A 74 -4.97 -7.03 16.14
C ASN A 74 -3.44 -7.20 16.30
N SER A 75 -3.04 -8.01 17.27
CA SER A 75 -1.63 -8.24 17.58
C SER A 75 -0.90 -9.04 16.51
N GLN A 76 -1.59 -9.92 15.78
CA GLN A 76 -1.02 -10.73 14.70
C GLN A 76 -0.64 -9.84 13.50
N LYS A 77 -1.55 -8.95 13.07
CA LYS A 77 -1.23 -7.94 12.04
C LYS A 77 -0.10 -7.02 12.46
N ALA A 78 -0.12 -6.53 13.70
CA ALA A 78 0.96 -5.68 14.19
C ALA A 78 2.33 -6.40 14.13
N LEU A 79 2.38 -7.69 14.45
CA LEU A 79 3.59 -8.51 14.32
C LEU A 79 4.00 -8.66 12.84
N LYS A 80 3.05 -8.98 11.96
CA LYS A 80 3.26 -9.11 10.50
C LYS A 80 3.84 -7.83 9.92
N TYR A 81 3.24 -6.68 10.20
CA TYR A 81 3.70 -5.38 9.69
C TYR A 81 5.05 -4.97 10.28
N THR A 82 5.33 -5.35 11.53
CA THR A 82 6.66 -5.14 12.12
C THR A 82 7.73 -5.92 11.35
N GLN A 83 7.43 -7.13 10.88
CA GLN A 83 8.36 -7.92 10.05
C GLN A 83 8.54 -7.29 8.67
N TRP A 84 7.45 -6.84 8.04
CA TRP A 84 7.54 -6.13 6.76
C TRP A 84 8.34 -4.85 6.85
N LEU A 85 8.17 -4.05 7.91
CA LEU A 85 8.98 -2.85 8.14
C LEU A 85 10.48 -3.15 8.22
N LYS A 86 10.87 -4.27 8.83
CA LYS A 86 12.28 -4.69 8.88
C LYS A 86 12.83 -5.06 7.50
N GLN A 87 11.99 -5.63 6.65
CA GLN A 87 12.36 -6.06 5.29
C GLN A 87 12.25 -4.92 4.26
N TRP A 88 11.46 -3.89 4.56
CA TRP A 88 11.12 -2.79 3.65
C TRP A 88 12.30 -2.26 2.84
N PRO A 89 13.47 -1.92 3.43
CA PRO A 89 14.59 -1.38 2.64
C PRO A 89 15.09 -2.30 1.53
N GLN A 90 14.95 -3.62 1.68
CA GLN A 90 15.38 -4.63 0.71
C GLN A 90 14.34 -4.90 -0.38
N GLN A 91 13.13 -4.37 -0.21
CA GLN A 91 11.99 -4.57 -1.10
C GLN A 91 11.80 -3.42 -2.09
N ILE A 92 12.58 -2.34 -1.95
CA ILE A 92 12.42 -1.11 -2.75
C ILE A 92 13.29 -1.17 -4.00
N ARG A 93 12.67 -0.88 -5.15
CA ARG A 93 13.30 -0.57 -6.41
C ARG A 93 13.03 0.90 -6.77
N TRP A 94 14.05 1.74 -6.61
CA TRP A 94 13.96 3.16 -6.93
C TRP A 94 13.86 3.40 -8.44
N LYS A 95 12.93 4.27 -8.84
CA LYS A 95 12.72 4.74 -10.21
C LYS A 95 12.86 6.26 -10.26
N SER A 96 13.54 6.79 -11.27
CA SER A 96 13.78 8.23 -11.41
C SER A 96 13.51 8.77 -12.81
N SER A 97 13.28 7.89 -13.79
CA SER A 97 13.33 8.21 -15.22
C SER A 97 11.97 8.23 -15.92
N PHE A 98 10.90 7.79 -15.28
CA PHE A 98 9.55 7.80 -15.82
C PHE A 98 8.51 7.86 -14.70
N ALA A 99 7.36 8.44 -14.98
CA ALA A 99 6.22 8.39 -14.08
C ALA A 99 5.81 6.92 -13.91
N LEU A 100 5.54 6.51 -12.67
CA LEU A 100 4.96 5.20 -12.43
C LEU A 100 3.57 5.13 -13.07
N GLU A 101 3.27 4.00 -13.68
CA GLU A 101 1.97 3.67 -14.25
C GLU A 101 1.37 2.50 -13.49
N GLY A 102 0.06 2.53 -13.26
CA GLY A 102 -0.66 1.51 -12.52
C GLY A 102 -2.17 1.61 -12.73
N PRO A 103 -2.94 0.59 -12.30
CA PRO A 103 -4.39 0.56 -12.48
C PRO A 103 -5.08 1.68 -11.69
N ASN A 104 -6.04 2.38 -12.28
CA ASN A 104 -6.83 3.39 -11.55
C ASN A 104 -7.68 2.71 -10.46
N ASP A 105 -7.23 2.82 -9.21
CA ASP A 105 -7.87 2.29 -8.00
C ASP A 105 -8.14 3.40 -6.97
N GLN A 106 -7.87 4.66 -7.33
CA GLN A 106 -8.19 5.83 -6.52
C GLN A 106 -9.67 6.21 -6.56
N GLY A 107 -10.39 5.85 -7.63
CA GLY A 107 -11.76 6.27 -7.89
C GLY A 107 -11.89 7.65 -8.55
N ASP A 108 -13.13 8.13 -8.66
CA ASP A 108 -13.40 9.48 -9.12
C ASP A 108 -13.16 10.47 -7.96
N LEU A 109 -12.08 11.25 -8.06
CA LEU A 109 -11.74 12.28 -7.09
C LEU A 109 -11.61 13.63 -7.78
N GLU A 110 -12.38 14.61 -7.32
CA GLU A 110 -12.25 15.99 -7.78
C GLU A 110 -11.07 16.66 -7.05
N LEU A 111 -9.98 16.92 -7.80
CA LEU A 111 -8.86 17.67 -7.30
C LEU A 111 -9.08 19.18 -7.51
N GLY A 112 -8.71 19.99 -6.51
CA GLY A 112 -8.72 21.45 -6.64
C GLY A 112 -7.85 21.94 -7.81
N ARG A 113 -8.13 23.16 -8.30
CA ARG A 113 -7.40 23.74 -9.43
C ARG A 113 -5.88 23.76 -9.17
N GLY A 114 -5.11 23.24 -10.12
CA GLY A 114 -3.65 23.20 -10.03
C GLY A 114 -3.07 22.05 -9.20
N CYS A 115 -3.93 21.14 -8.73
CA CYS A 115 -3.53 19.88 -8.12
C CYS A 115 -3.54 18.75 -9.15
N ARG A 116 -2.64 17.79 -8.97
CA ARG A 116 -2.54 16.59 -9.79
C ARG A 116 -2.19 15.41 -8.92
N MET A 117 -2.82 14.28 -9.22
CA MET A 117 -2.47 13.02 -8.59
C MET A 117 -1.24 12.43 -9.26
N LYS A 118 -0.38 11.80 -8.46
CA LYS A 118 0.76 11.02 -8.93
C LYS A 118 0.83 9.73 -8.14
N ILE A 119 1.23 8.67 -8.80
CA ILE A 119 1.57 7.40 -8.16
C ILE A 119 2.96 7.57 -7.53
N ALA A 120 3.10 7.30 -6.24
CA ALA A 120 4.39 7.37 -5.56
C ALA A 120 5.03 5.98 -5.38
N ILE A 121 4.20 4.96 -5.16
CA ILE A 121 4.61 3.58 -4.94
C ILE A 121 3.77 2.67 -5.82
N VAL A 122 4.33 1.57 -6.29
CA VAL A 122 3.62 0.50 -7.00
C VAL A 122 4.02 -0.84 -6.40
N GLN A 123 3.03 -1.70 -6.14
CA GLN A 123 3.28 -3.08 -5.74
C GLN A 123 3.42 -3.95 -6.98
N THR A 124 4.56 -4.63 -7.12
CA THR A 124 4.78 -5.55 -8.24
C THR A 124 4.60 -6.99 -7.78
N ASN A 125 3.92 -7.82 -8.57
CA ASN A 125 3.84 -9.25 -8.29
C ASN A 125 5.18 -9.98 -8.58
N GLU A 126 6.21 -9.28 -9.08
CA GLU A 126 7.58 -9.78 -9.14
C GLU A 126 8.10 -10.03 -7.73
N THR A 127 8.04 -11.29 -7.30
CA THR A 127 8.74 -11.71 -6.10
C THR A 127 10.18 -12.07 -6.46
N ARG A 128 11.15 -11.24 -6.02
CA ARG A 128 12.55 -11.63 -6.13
C ARG A 128 12.87 -12.57 -4.97
N PHE A 129 13.10 -13.85 -5.28
CA PHE A 129 13.30 -14.90 -4.26
C PHE A 129 12.11 -15.05 -3.28
N GLY A 130 10.87 -14.87 -3.76
CA GLY A 130 9.68 -14.96 -2.91
C GLY A 130 9.39 -13.69 -2.09
N VAL A 131 10.14 -12.60 -2.29
CA VAL A 131 9.95 -11.35 -1.56
C VAL A 131 9.23 -10.31 -2.42
N GLN A 132 8.11 -9.79 -1.91
CA GLN A 132 7.36 -8.66 -2.47
C GLN A 132 8.30 -7.50 -2.83
N GLN A 133 8.11 -6.90 -4.00
CA GLN A 133 8.86 -5.73 -4.44
C GLN A 133 7.94 -4.52 -4.59
N TYR A 134 8.50 -3.34 -4.33
CA TYR A 134 7.86 -2.05 -4.44
C TYR A 134 8.68 -1.18 -5.38
N GLU A 135 8.08 -0.68 -6.45
CA GLU A 135 8.69 0.38 -7.24
C GLU A 135 8.31 1.73 -6.65
N ILE A 136 9.30 2.59 -6.40
CA ILE A 136 9.08 3.90 -5.80
C ILE A 136 9.66 4.99 -6.70
N ASP A 137 8.84 5.99 -7.04
CA ASP A 137 9.29 7.19 -7.74
C ASP A 137 10.13 8.02 -6.77
N SER A 138 11.44 8.04 -7.00
CA SER A 138 12.42 8.75 -6.17
C SER A 138 12.23 10.27 -6.16
N LEU A 139 11.69 10.87 -7.22
CA LEU A 139 11.44 12.30 -7.28
C LEU A 139 10.20 12.65 -6.46
N VAL A 140 9.14 11.85 -6.59
CA VAL A 140 7.94 12.00 -5.74
C VAL A 140 8.32 11.75 -4.28
N TRP A 141 8.99 10.65 -3.98
CA TRP A 141 9.43 10.30 -2.63
C TRP A 141 10.33 11.37 -2.00
N GLY A 142 11.26 11.94 -2.77
CA GLY A 142 12.14 13.02 -2.33
C GLY A 142 11.40 14.33 -2.00
N SER A 143 10.20 14.55 -2.56
CA SER A 143 9.37 15.72 -2.27
C SER A 143 8.51 15.58 -1.02
N LEU A 144 8.45 14.39 -0.42
CA LEU A 144 7.63 14.08 0.74
C LEU A 144 8.38 14.30 2.05
N ASP A 145 7.68 14.86 3.03
CA ASP A 145 8.16 14.83 4.41
C ASP A 145 8.05 13.42 5.02
N GLU A 146 8.62 13.24 6.21
CA GLU A 146 8.66 11.95 6.88
C GLU A 146 7.27 11.45 7.34
N ASN A 147 6.29 12.34 7.52
CA ASN A 147 4.92 11.96 7.83
C ASN A 147 4.23 11.35 6.61
N GLN A 148 4.36 12.01 5.45
CA GLN A 148 3.74 11.53 4.22
C GLN A 148 4.37 10.21 3.75
N LYS A 149 5.69 10.07 3.89
CA LYS A 149 6.37 8.79 3.67
C LYS A 149 5.84 7.69 4.60
N ALA A 150 5.62 8.00 5.87
CA ALA A 150 5.08 7.02 6.82
C ALA A 150 3.65 6.62 6.46
N ALA A 151 2.80 7.57 6.06
CA ALA A 151 1.45 7.30 5.58
C ALA A 151 1.48 6.34 4.38
N LEU A 152 2.31 6.63 3.36
CA LEU A 152 2.42 5.76 2.18
C LEU A 152 2.95 4.36 2.52
N VAL A 153 3.97 4.23 3.37
CA VAL A 153 4.46 2.89 3.77
C VAL A 153 3.38 2.10 4.52
N MET A 154 2.62 2.78 5.38
CA MET A 154 1.51 2.16 6.09
C MET A 154 0.39 1.74 5.13
N HIS A 155 0.10 2.56 4.11
CA HIS A 155 -0.81 2.23 3.01
C HIS A 155 -0.38 0.91 2.35
N GLU A 156 0.90 0.80 1.96
CA GLU A 156 1.41 -0.39 1.30
C GLU A 156 1.28 -1.67 2.14
N PHE A 157 1.51 -1.57 3.46
CA PHE A 157 1.34 -2.71 4.35
C PHE A 157 -0.11 -3.13 4.45
N ILE A 158 -1.03 -2.19 4.68
CA ILE A 158 -2.46 -2.50 4.72
C ILE A 158 -2.92 -3.09 3.39
N TYR A 159 -2.49 -2.50 2.27
CA TYR A 159 -2.93 -2.96 0.97
C TYR A 159 -2.42 -4.36 0.65
N ARG A 160 -1.13 -4.62 0.93
CA ARG A 160 -0.55 -5.95 0.79
C ARG A 160 -1.35 -6.98 1.59
N ASP A 161 -1.71 -6.66 2.82
CA ASP A 161 -2.47 -7.56 3.69
C ASP A 161 -3.84 -7.89 3.09
N ILE A 162 -4.57 -6.87 2.65
CA ILE A 162 -5.87 -7.04 1.99
C ILE A 162 -5.75 -7.85 0.70
N LEU A 163 -4.68 -7.66 -0.09
CA LEU A 163 -4.45 -8.37 -1.34
C LEU A 163 -4.06 -9.84 -1.14
N GLU A 164 -3.43 -10.18 -0.02
CA GLU A 164 -3.13 -11.57 0.33
C GLU A 164 -4.42 -12.38 0.57
N GLU A 165 -5.50 -11.73 1.03
CA GLU A 165 -6.80 -12.36 1.26
C GLU A 165 -7.76 -12.23 0.08
N ASN A 166 -7.82 -11.04 -0.51
CA ASN A 166 -8.66 -10.72 -1.66
C ASN A 166 -7.82 -10.05 -2.76
N PRO A 167 -7.30 -10.84 -3.70
CA PRO A 167 -6.53 -10.33 -4.83
C PRO A 167 -7.31 -9.39 -5.76
N GLU A 168 -8.62 -9.21 -5.65
CA GLU A 168 -9.37 -8.28 -6.51
C GLU A 168 -9.69 -6.95 -5.80
N SER A 169 -9.10 -6.72 -4.61
CA SER A 169 -9.31 -5.50 -3.82
C SER A 169 -8.67 -4.25 -4.43
N ASN A 170 -9.24 -3.10 -4.08
CA ASN A 170 -8.76 -1.76 -4.41
C ASN A 170 -8.27 -1.01 -3.16
N SER A 171 -7.75 0.21 -3.32
CA SER A 171 -7.21 1.00 -2.21
C SER A 171 -8.24 1.82 -1.41
N PHE A 172 -9.56 1.75 -1.70
CA PHE A 172 -10.55 2.54 -0.94
C PHE A 172 -10.56 2.18 0.56
N GLU A 173 -10.63 0.88 0.85
CA GLU A 173 -10.62 0.39 2.24
C GLU A 173 -9.27 0.65 2.92
N VAL A 174 -8.17 0.54 2.16
CA VAL A 174 -6.81 0.85 2.61
C VAL A 174 -6.73 2.29 3.09
N ARG A 175 -7.21 3.25 2.29
CA ARG A 175 -7.18 4.68 2.65
C ARG A 175 -8.04 4.95 3.87
N PHE A 176 -9.22 4.36 3.98
CA PHE A 176 -10.05 4.48 5.18
C PHE A 176 -9.32 4.01 6.44
N VAL A 177 -8.75 2.80 6.41
CA VAL A 177 -8.01 2.25 7.56
C VAL A 177 -6.79 3.11 7.88
N ASN A 178 -6.04 3.54 6.86
CA ASN A 178 -4.84 4.35 7.08
C ASN A 178 -5.16 5.73 7.68
N LYS A 179 -6.25 6.39 7.23
CA LYS A 179 -6.76 7.63 7.87
C LYS A 179 -7.10 7.40 9.34
N ALA A 180 -7.83 6.33 9.66
CA ALA A 180 -8.20 6.00 11.03
C ALA A 180 -6.98 5.68 11.92
N LEU A 181 -5.90 5.13 11.37
CA LEU A 181 -4.65 4.96 12.12
C LEU A 181 -4.02 6.29 12.56
N HIS A 182 -4.24 7.33 11.76
CA HIS A 182 -3.70 8.66 11.98
C HIS A 182 -4.61 9.53 12.86
N ASP A 183 -5.92 9.29 12.92
CA ASP A 183 -6.86 10.01 13.79
C ASP A 183 -7.21 9.19 15.05
N LEU A 184 -6.51 9.47 16.17
CA LEU A 184 -6.75 8.79 17.46
C LEU A 184 -8.18 9.00 17.99
N ASP A 185 -8.83 10.12 17.67
CA ASP A 185 -10.20 10.36 18.10
C ASP A 185 -11.19 9.53 17.28
N SER A 186 -10.92 9.32 15.98
CA SER A 186 -11.69 8.39 15.15
C SER A 186 -11.55 6.93 15.61
N GLN A 187 -10.37 6.53 16.11
CA GLN A 187 -10.21 5.19 16.70
C GLN A 187 -11.11 4.99 17.92
N LEU A 188 -11.50 6.07 18.60
CA LEU A 188 -12.44 6.05 19.72
C LEU A 188 -13.89 6.15 19.25
N ARG A 189 -14.20 7.02 18.26
CA ARG A 189 -15.56 7.24 17.73
C ARG A 189 -16.07 6.07 16.88
N ASP A 190 -15.24 5.55 15.99
CA ASP A 190 -15.54 4.46 15.05
C ASP A 190 -14.79 3.17 15.42
N ARG A 191 -14.47 3.00 16.71
CA ARG A 191 -13.73 1.84 17.24
C ARG A 191 -14.25 0.51 16.72
N ARG A 192 -15.58 0.37 16.62
CA ARG A 192 -16.23 -0.84 16.11
C ARG A 192 -15.88 -1.09 14.64
N LYS A 193 -16.04 -0.10 13.76
CA LYS A 193 -15.73 -0.21 12.32
C LYS A 193 -14.24 -0.42 12.09
N PHE A 194 -13.39 0.31 12.82
CA PHE A 194 -11.93 0.11 12.80
C PHE A 194 -11.56 -1.30 13.25
N THR A 195 -12.14 -1.79 14.36
CA THR A 195 -11.91 -3.16 14.86
C THR A 195 -12.40 -4.20 13.86
N GLU A 196 -13.59 -4.00 13.29
CA GLU A 196 -14.17 -4.90 12.27
C GLU A 196 -13.26 -4.98 11.04
N LEU A 197 -12.78 -3.87 10.49
CA LEU A 197 -11.86 -3.86 9.35
C LEU A 197 -10.50 -4.49 9.69
N MET A 198 -9.97 -4.20 10.88
CA MET A 198 -8.70 -4.78 11.33
C MET A 198 -8.83 -6.26 11.74
N SER A 199 -10.04 -6.80 11.86
CA SER A 199 -10.29 -8.20 12.23
C SER A 199 -10.87 -9.05 11.10
N ARG A 200 -11.48 -8.42 10.09
CA ARG A 200 -12.08 -9.09 8.92
C ARG A 200 -11.06 -9.52 7.90
N PHE A 201 -9.98 -8.75 7.82
CA PHE A 201 -8.84 -9.02 7.00
C PHE A 201 -7.66 -9.38 7.87
#